data_AF-A0A2I4DBZ1-F1
#
_entry.id   AF-A0A2I4DBZ1-F1
#
_cell.length_a   1.000
_cell.length_b   1.000
_cell.length_c   1.000
_cell.angle_alpha   90.00
_cell.angle_beta   90.00
_cell.angle_gamma   90.00
#
_symmetry.space_group_name_H-M   'P 1'
#
loop_
_entity.id
_entity.type
_entity.pdbx_description
1 polymer ?
#
loop_
_entity_poly.entity_id
_entity_poly.type
_entity_poly.pdbx_seq_one_letter_code
_entity_poly.pdbx_strand_id
1 'polypeptide(L)'
;MDEEVVLQEEDMDGSWTLLSLLASVLMVFGGSLPYVPQYQEIQRISNTEGFSTRVCLVLLIANILRIFFWIGKQFELTLLLQSVVMIVTMFAMLHLCCTVQNNNQVSTKQHRLTDLNFQYFWKWSAFEDYLLFCFGFTVLCAVVTLLLLDSAVFVETLGSLAVLFEAMLGVPQLLQNFHNHSTRGMSACVMLPRV
;
A
#
# COMPACT_ATOMS: atom_id res chain seq x y z
N MET A 1 -39.20 34.43 -1.36
CA MET A 1 -39.11 33.26 -0.45
C MET A 1 -38.63 32.05 -1.23
N ASP A 2 -39.09 31.86 -2.47
CA ASP A 2 -38.67 30.72 -3.30
C ASP A 2 -37.22 30.81 -3.84
N GLU A 3 -36.70 32.01 -4.17
CA GLU A 3 -35.30 32.18 -4.62
C GLU A 3 -34.26 31.97 -3.50
N GLU A 4 -34.57 32.33 -2.25
CA GLU A 4 -33.67 32.07 -1.12
C GLU A 4 -33.65 30.59 -0.74
N VAL A 5 -34.78 29.88 -0.88
CA VAL A 5 -34.86 28.43 -0.66
C VAL A 5 -34.12 27.66 -1.76
N VAL A 6 -34.20 28.09 -3.02
CA VAL A 6 -33.46 27.48 -4.14
C VAL A 6 -31.95 27.68 -4.01
N LEU A 7 -31.47 28.86 -3.59
CA LEU A 7 -30.04 29.07 -3.32
C LEU A 7 -29.53 28.26 -2.12
N GLN A 8 -30.38 28.01 -1.13
CA GLN A 8 -30.01 27.22 0.05
C GLN A 8 -30.00 25.70 -0.25
N GLU A 9 -30.81 25.23 -1.20
CA GLU A 9 -30.73 23.84 -1.71
C GLU A 9 -29.49 23.63 -2.60
N GLU A 10 -29.15 24.56 -3.50
CA GLU A 10 -27.95 24.42 -4.35
C GLU A 10 -26.63 24.46 -3.55
N ASP A 11 -26.53 25.28 -2.50
CA ASP A 11 -25.34 25.34 -1.64
C ASP A 11 -25.22 24.09 -0.74
N MET A 12 -26.36 23.53 -0.32
CA MET A 12 -26.39 22.31 0.48
C MET A 12 -25.99 21.08 -0.36
N ASP A 13 -26.52 20.95 -1.59
CA ASP A 13 -26.13 19.89 -2.53
C ASP A 13 -24.67 20.03 -3.00
N GLY A 14 -24.20 21.27 -3.17
CA GLY A 14 -22.78 21.58 -3.40
C GLY A 14 -21.88 21.12 -2.25
N SER A 15 -22.31 21.33 -1.01
CA SER A 15 -21.55 20.91 0.18
C SER A 15 -21.45 19.39 0.32
N TRP A 16 -22.56 18.66 0.10
CA TRP A 16 -22.58 17.19 0.16
C TRP A 16 -21.76 16.55 -0.97
N THR A 17 -21.77 17.13 -2.17
CA THR A 17 -20.97 16.67 -3.30
C THR A 17 -19.47 16.93 -3.08
N LEU A 18 -19.10 18.10 -2.56
CA LEU A 18 -17.72 18.41 -2.17
C LEU A 18 -17.24 17.48 -1.05
N LEU A 19 -18.07 17.20 -0.04
CA LEU A 19 -17.72 16.29 1.04
C LEU A 19 -17.51 14.85 0.52
N SER A 20 -18.38 14.39 -0.39
CA SER A 20 -18.27 13.06 -1.01
C SER A 20 -17.03 12.95 -1.90
N LEU A 21 -16.72 14.00 -2.67
CA LEU A 21 -15.50 14.10 -3.47
C LEU A 21 -14.26 14.05 -2.56
N LEU A 22 -14.23 14.86 -1.50
CA LEU A 22 -13.13 14.92 -0.55
C LEU A 22 -12.94 13.59 0.19
N ALA A 23 -14.03 12.94 0.62
CA ALA A 23 -13.99 11.62 1.22
C ALA A 23 -13.44 10.57 0.25
N SER A 24 -13.84 10.61 -1.03
CA SER A 24 -13.35 9.69 -2.06
C SER A 24 -11.86 9.86 -2.30
N VAL A 25 -11.38 11.11 -2.41
CA VAL A 25 -9.95 11.43 -2.53
C VAL A 25 -9.19 10.96 -1.30
N LEU A 26 -9.69 11.26 -0.10
CA LEU A 26 -9.06 10.83 1.15
C LEU A 26 -9.00 9.30 1.29
N MET A 27 -10.00 8.56 0.83
CA MET A 27 -9.95 7.09 0.83
C MET A 27 -8.88 6.56 -0.13
N VAL A 28 -8.80 7.10 -1.33
CA VAL A 28 -7.82 6.68 -2.35
C VAL A 28 -6.39 6.98 -1.92
N PHE A 29 -6.14 8.20 -1.44
CA PHE A 29 -4.79 8.64 -1.08
C PHE A 29 -4.44 8.32 0.37
N GLY A 30 -5.42 8.13 1.26
CA GLY A 30 -5.22 7.95 2.69
C GLY A 30 -4.28 6.80 3.03
N GLY A 31 -4.37 5.70 2.29
CA GLY A 31 -3.44 4.57 2.43
C GLY A 31 -2.01 4.90 2.03
N SER A 32 -1.82 5.81 1.06
CA SER A 32 -0.50 6.16 0.50
C SER A 32 0.22 7.28 1.27
N LEU A 33 -0.53 8.13 1.98
CA LEU A 33 0.00 9.29 2.69
C LEU A 33 1.13 8.97 3.69
N PRO A 34 1.10 7.87 4.48
CA PRO A 34 2.17 7.55 5.42
C PRO A 34 3.52 7.28 4.74
N TYR A 35 3.51 6.86 3.47
CA TYR A 35 4.70 6.53 2.70
C TYR A 35 5.39 7.79 2.16
N VAL A 36 4.67 8.90 1.97
CA VAL A 36 5.27 10.16 1.48
C VAL A 36 6.38 10.69 2.41
N PRO A 37 6.16 10.89 3.73
CA PRO A 37 7.24 11.35 4.61
C PRO A 37 8.35 10.30 4.73
N GLN A 38 8.00 9.01 4.70
CA GLN A 38 8.98 7.93 4.71
C GLN A 38 9.88 7.94 3.47
N TYR A 39 9.34 8.29 2.30
CA TYR A 39 10.09 8.42 1.05
C TYR A 39 11.12 9.55 1.15
N GLN A 40 10.68 10.70 1.65
CA GLN A 40 11.54 11.87 1.83
C GLN A 40 12.67 11.62 2.82
N GLU A 41 12.37 10.90 3.91
CA GLU A 41 13.36 10.57 4.93
C GLU A 41 14.45 9.63 4.37
N ILE A 42 14.06 8.59 3.62
CA ILE A 42 15.00 7.67 2.96
C ILE A 42 15.87 8.43 1.94
N GLN A 43 15.27 9.35 1.18
CA GLN A 43 16.01 10.17 0.22
C GLN A 43 17.03 11.08 0.90
N ARG A 44 16.68 11.65 2.06
CA ARG A 44 17.56 12.56 2.82
C ARG A 44 18.69 11.83 3.53
N ILE A 45 18.38 10.75 4.24
CA ILE A 45 19.37 10.01 5.05
C ILE A 45 20.23 9.10 4.17
N SER A 46 19.76 8.72 2.98
CA SER A 46 20.40 7.70 2.14
C SER A 46 20.67 6.41 2.92
N ASN A 47 19.80 6.07 3.87
CA ASN A 47 19.85 4.82 4.62
C ASN A 47 18.47 4.15 4.57
N THR A 48 18.43 2.85 4.27
CA THR A 48 17.20 2.06 4.15
C THR A 48 16.95 1.16 5.36
N GLU A 49 17.76 1.24 6.42
CA GLU A 49 17.65 0.36 7.60
C GLU A 49 16.29 0.44 8.33
N GLY A 50 15.59 1.57 8.24
CA GLY A 50 14.25 1.76 8.81
C GLY A 50 13.10 1.24 7.94
N PHE A 51 13.34 0.84 6.69
CA PHE A 51 12.30 0.39 5.75
C PHE A 51 12.45 -1.08 5.40
N SER A 52 11.41 -1.86 5.67
CA SER A 52 11.40 -3.28 5.34
C SER A 52 10.84 -3.50 3.94
N THR A 53 11.72 -3.86 2.99
CA THR A 53 11.32 -4.28 1.63
C THR A 53 10.34 -5.46 1.64
N ARG A 54 10.35 -6.28 2.69
CA ARG A 54 9.38 -7.38 2.88
C ARG A 54 7.96 -6.87 3.12
N VAL A 55 7.81 -5.75 3.83
CA VAL A 55 6.50 -5.14 4.06
C VAL A 55 5.95 -4.60 2.73
N CYS A 56 6.81 -3.98 1.92
CA CYS A 56 6.48 -3.55 0.56
C CYS A 56 6.02 -4.73 -0.33
N LEU A 57 6.68 -5.89 -0.25
CA LEU A 57 6.25 -7.11 -0.94
C LEU A 57 4.83 -7.52 -0.55
N VAL A 58 4.56 -7.62 0.75
CA VAL A 58 3.26 -8.07 1.27
C VAL A 58 2.15 -7.11 0.81
N LEU A 59 2.42 -5.80 0.82
CA LEU A 59 1.53 -4.77 0.28
C LEU A 59 1.29 -4.90 -1.22
N LEU A 60 2.33 -5.12 -2.02
CA LEU A 60 2.20 -5.34 -3.46
C LEU A 60 1.32 -6.56 -3.73
N ILE A 61 1.57 -7.68 -3.04
CA ILE A 61 0.76 -8.90 -3.16
C ILE A 61 -0.69 -8.63 -2.74
N ALA A 62 -0.92 -7.97 -1.59
CA ALA A 62 -2.26 -7.64 -1.10
C ALA A 62 -3.07 -6.84 -2.14
N ASN A 63 -2.46 -5.80 -2.71
CA ASN A 63 -3.13 -4.95 -3.71
C ASN A 63 -3.35 -5.68 -5.05
N ILE A 64 -2.43 -6.56 -5.47
CA ILE A 64 -2.63 -7.41 -6.64
C ILE A 64 -3.80 -8.37 -6.42
N LEU A 65 -3.87 -9.05 -5.26
CA LEU A 65 -4.98 -9.95 -4.91
C LEU A 65 -6.31 -9.21 -4.84
N ARG A 66 -6.32 -7.96 -4.36
CA ARG A 66 -7.51 -7.10 -4.33
C ARG A 66 -8.03 -6.76 -5.74
N ILE A 67 -7.14 -6.54 -6.70
CA ILE A 67 -7.52 -6.36 -8.12
C ILE A 67 -8.13 -7.65 -8.69
N PHE A 68 -7.56 -8.82 -8.38
CA PHE A 68 -8.15 -10.10 -8.81
C PHE A 68 -9.48 -10.41 -8.13
N PHE A 69 -9.62 -10.06 -6.85
CA PHE A 69 -10.88 -10.16 -6.14
C PHE A 69 -11.97 -9.29 -6.79
N TRP A 70 -11.61 -8.08 -7.23
CA TRP A 70 -12.53 -7.19 -7.96
C TRP A 70 -13.05 -7.81 -9.26
N ILE A 71 -12.22 -8.56 -9.98
CA ILE A 71 -12.63 -9.28 -11.20
C ILE A 71 -13.70 -10.34 -10.89
N GLY A 72 -13.56 -11.06 -9.77
CA GLY A 72 -14.55 -12.05 -9.33
C GLY A 72 -15.81 -11.43 -8.73
N LYS A 73 -15.68 -10.33 -7.99
CA LYS A 73 -16.78 -9.61 -7.36
C LYS A 73 -16.54 -8.10 -7.46
N GLN A 74 -17.28 -7.45 -8.34
CA GLN A 74 -17.19 -6.01 -8.54
C GLN A 74 -17.64 -5.27 -7.28
N PHE A 75 -16.73 -4.52 -6.68
CA PHE A 75 -16.99 -3.57 -5.60
C PHE A 75 -16.67 -2.14 -6.08
N GLU A 76 -16.94 -1.15 -5.22
CA GLU A 76 -16.76 0.28 -5.51
C GLU A 76 -15.41 0.60 -6.20
N LEU A 77 -15.48 1.32 -7.33
CA LEU A 77 -14.30 1.72 -8.11
C LEU A 77 -13.30 2.54 -7.30
N THR A 78 -13.74 3.26 -6.27
CA THR A 78 -12.89 4.03 -5.36
C THR A 78 -11.84 3.15 -4.67
N LEU A 79 -12.21 1.94 -4.23
CA LEU A 79 -11.27 1.01 -3.59
C LEU A 79 -10.33 0.35 -4.62
N LEU A 80 -10.79 0.19 -5.86
CA LEU A 80 -9.91 -0.25 -6.95
C LEU A 80 -8.84 0.80 -7.23
N LEU A 81 -9.24 2.07 -7.35
CA LEU A 81 -8.33 3.19 -7.57
C LEU A 81 -7.33 3.34 -6.40
N GLN A 82 -7.80 3.17 -5.16
CA GLN A 82 -6.94 3.10 -3.98
C GLN A 82 -5.85 2.04 -4.15
N SER A 83 -6.21 0.83 -4.59
CA SER A 83 -5.26 -0.27 -4.77
C SER A 83 -4.21 0.04 -5.84
N VAL A 84 -4.62 0.68 -6.93
CA VAL A 84 -3.71 1.12 -8.00
C VAL A 84 -2.74 2.19 -7.49
N VAL A 85 -3.22 3.20 -6.77
CA VAL A 85 -2.37 4.25 -6.17
C VAL A 85 -1.38 3.64 -5.16
N MET A 86 -1.84 2.68 -4.35
CA MET A 86 -0.99 1.94 -3.43
C MET A 86 0.10 1.14 -4.14
N ILE A 87 -0.21 0.43 -5.23
CA ILE A 87 0.80 -0.28 -6.03
C ILE A 87 1.85 0.68 -6.58
N VAL A 88 1.42 1.82 -7.14
CA VAL A 88 2.35 2.82 -7.70
C VAL A 88 3.28 3.37 -6.62
N THR A 89 2.74 3.74 -5.45
CA THR A 89 3.55 4.23 -4.33
C THR A 89 4.51 3.18 -3.78
N MET A 90 4.09 1.91 -3.71
CA MET A 90 4.99 0.81 -3.32
C MET A 90 6.13 0.60 -4.31
N PHE A 91 5.85 0.64 -5.62
CA PHE A 91 6.91 0.55 -6.63
C PHE A 91 7.86 1.75 -6.59
N ALA A 92 7.35 2.97 -6.38
CA ALA A 92 8.18 4.16 -6.23
C ALA A 92 9.12 4.05 -5.01
N MET A 93 8.60 3.57 -3.89
CA MET A 93 9.39 3.29 -2.68
C MET A 93 10.45 2.23 -2.92
N LEU A 94 10.09 1.13 -3.59
CA LEU A 94 11.02 0.05 -3.90
C LEU A 94 12.15 0.52 -4.83
N HIS A 95 11.81 1.31 -5.86
CA HIS A 95 12.78 1.90 -6.77
C HIS A 95 13.76 2.83 -6.04
N LEU A 96 13.28 3.69 -5.15
CA LEU A 96 14.13 4.54 -4.33
C LEU A 96 15.05 3.70 -3.44
N CYS A 97 14.52 2.68 -2.77
CA CYS A 97 15.30 1.81 -1.90
C CYS A 97 16.40 1.07 -2.68
N CYS A 98 16.09 0.53 -3.87
CA CYS A 98 17.08 -0.09 -4.73
C CYS A 98 18.15 0.91 -5.17
N THR A 99 17.76 2.13 -5.53
CA THR A 99 18.69 3.20 -5.93
C THR A 99 19.65 3.57 -4.80
N VAL A 100 19.12 3.77 -3.60
CA VAL A 100 19.92 4.09 -2.40
C VAL A 100 20.83 2.92 -2.01
N GLN A 101 20.32 1.69 -2.01
CA GLN A 101 21.13 0.51 -1.71
C GLN A 101 22.25 0.31 -2.75
N ASN A 102 21.96 0.46 -4.04
CA ASN A 102 22.96 0.37 -5.10
C ASN A 102 24.05 1.44 -4.95
N ASN A 103 23.68 2.67 -4.59
CA ASN A 103 24.64 3.75 -4.37
C ASN A 103 25.50 3.54 -3.11
N ASN A 104 24.96 2.93 -2.06
CA ASN A 104 25.70 2.65 -0.83
C ASN A 104 26.50 1.33 -0.87
N GLN A 105 26.07 0.35 -1.65
CA GLN A 105 26.66 -1.00 -1.71
C GLN A 105 27.58 -1.21 -2.93
N VAL A 106 28.50 -0.29 -3.19
CA VAL A 106 29.51 -0.43 -4.26
C VAL A 106 30.47 -1.64 -4.07
N SER A 107 30.36 -2.46 -3.00
CA SER A 107 31.39 -3.50 -2.72
C SER A 107 30.96 -4.83 -2.06
N THR A 108 29.68 -5.13 -1.79
CA THR A 108 29.34 -6.39 -1.08
C THR A 108 28.23 -7.21 -1.76
N LYS A 109 28.69 -8.14 -2.61
CA LYS A 109 27.99 -9.33 -3.16
C LYS A 109 26.65 -9.09 -3.89
N GLN A 110 26.69 -9.14 -5.21
CA GLN A 110 25.52 -9.24 -6.11
C GLN A 110 24.71 -10.51 -5.81
N HIS A 111 23.58 -10.37 -5.11
CA HIS A 111 22.57 -11.42 -5.00
C HIS A 111 21.56 -11.27 -6.13
N ARG A 112 21.73 -12.06 -7.18
CA ARG A 112 20.79 -12.20 -8.30
C ARG A 112 19.66 -13.17 -7.94
N LEU A 113 18.56 -13.12 -8.71
CA LEU A 113 17.43 -14.06 -8.66
C LEU A 113 17.81 -15.56 -8.59
N THR A 114 19.04 -15.93 -9.02
CA THR A 114 19.55 -17.30 -9.04
C THR A 114 19.98 -17.86 -7.68
N ASP A 115 20.17 -17.03 -6.65
CA ASP A 115 20.37 -17.51 -5.28
C ASP A 115 19.02 -17.93 -4.68
N LEU A 116 18.61 -19.18 -4.92
CA LEU A 116 17.37 -19.81 -4.41
C LEU A 116 17.43 -20.11 -2.90
N ASN A 117 18.03 -19.21 -2.12
CA ASN A 117 18.05 -19.33 -0.68
C ASN A 117 16.93 -18.47 -0.10
N PHE A 118 15.88 -19.10 0.45
CA PHE A 118 14.71 -18.44 1.03
C PHE A 118 15.07 -17.35 2.06
N GLN A 119 16.24 -17.45 2.68
CA GLN A 119 16.75 -16.46 3.63
C GLN A 119 17.03 -15.07 3.01
N TYR A 120 17.37 -15.01 1.71
CA TYR A 120 17.60 -13.79 0.93
C TYR A 120 16.46 -13.47 -0.05
N PHE A 121 15.35 -14.22 0.04
CA PHE A 121 14.14 -13.94 -0.72
C PHE A 121 13.69 -12.49 -0.46
N TRP A 122 13.62 -11.69 -1.53
CA TRP A 122 13.31 -10.24 -1.51
C TRP A 122 14.43 -9.28 -1.05
N LYS A 123 15.70 -9.67 -1.24
CA LYS A 123 16.88 -8.80 -1.07
C LYS A 123 17.68 -8.65 -2.37
N TRP A 124 17.00 -8.49 -3.49
CA TRP A 124 17.64 -8.33 -4.80
C TRP A 124 18.21 -6.92 -4.98
N SER A 125 19.31 -6.83 -5.72
CA SER A 125 20.00 -5.56 -5.98
C SER A 125 19.34 -4.73 -7.08
N ALA A 126 18.63 -5.37 -8.01
CA ALA A 126 18.03 -4.71 -9.17
C ALA A 126 16.51 -4.59 -9.02
N PHE A 127 15.98 -3.39 -9.31
CA PHE A 127 14.53 -3.14 -9.35
C PHE A 127 13.81 -4.07 -10.35
N GLU A 128 14.47 -4.42 -11.45
CA GLU A 128 13.93 -5.28 -12.52
C GLU A 128 13.56 -6.68 -12.01
N ASP A 129 14.37 -7.27 -11.13
CA ASP A 129 14.10 -8.59 -10.55
C ASP A 129 12.80 -8.60 -9.74
N TYR A 130 12.51 -7.49 -9.05
CA TYR A 130 11.26 -7.30 -8.32
C TYR A 130 10.05 -7.17 -9.25
N LEU A 131 10.18 -6.38 -10.32
CA LEU A 131 9.13 -6.25 -11.33
C LEU A 131 8.83 -7.60 -11.99
N LEU A 132 9.87 -8.36 -12.36
CA LEU A 132 9.72 -9.65 -13.02
C LEU A 132 9.01 -10.66 -12.10
N PHE A 133 9.35 -10.70 -10.82
CA PHE A 133 8.63 -11.52 -9.85
C PHE A 133 7.17 -11.09 -9.71
N CYS A 134 6.90 -9.80 -9.53
CA CYS A 134 5.54 -9.28 -9.41
C CYS A 134 4.70 -9.59 -10.66
N PHE A 135 5.29 -9.46 -11.85
CA PHE A 135 4.66 -9.83 -13.11
C PHE A 135 4.38 -11.32 -13.17
N GLY A 136 5.37 -12.17 -12.86
CA GLY A 136 5.18 -13.63 -12.82
C GLY A 136 4.11 -14.07 -11.83
N PHE A 137 4.08 -13.48 -10.63
CA PHE A 137 3.03 -13.70 -9.64
C PHE A 137 1.66 -13.25 -10.16
N THR A 138 1.58 -12.09 -10.81
CA THR A 138 0.33 -11.58 -11.41
C THR A 138 -0.18 -12.52 -12.50
N VAL A 139 0.68 -13.01 -13.39
CA VAL A 139 0.31 -13.98 -14.42
C VAL A 139 -0.16 -15.29 -13.80
N LEU A 140 0.54 -15.80 -12.78
CA LEU A 140 0.13 -17.01 -12.06
C LEU A 140 -1.26 -16.83 -11.42
N CYS A 141 -1.46 -15.73 -10.68
CA CYS A 141 -2.75 -15.39 -10.08
C CYS A 141 -3.84 -15.20 -11.12
N ALA A 142 -3.54 -14.61 -12.27
CA ALA A 142 -4.50 -14.46 -13.37
C ALA A 142 -4.92 -15.83 -13.91
N VAL A 143 -3.97 -16.73 -14.18
CA VAL A 143 -4.27 -18.09 -14.67
C VAL A 143 -5.12 -18.85 -13.66
N VAL A 144 -4.73 -18.85 -12.38
CA VAL A 144 -5.51 -19.53 -11.33
C VAL A 144 -6.90 -18.91 -11.19
N THR A 145 -7.00 -17.58 -11.21
CA THR A 145 -8.29 -16.87 -11.10
C THR A 145 -9.20 -17.17 -12.29
N LEU A 146 -8.67 -17.22 -13.51
CA LEU A 146 -9.45 -17.54 -14.71
C LEU A 146 -9.94 -18.99 -14.70
N LEU A 147 -9.14 -19.94 -14.18
CA LEU A 147 -9.52 -21.34 -14.07
C LEU A 147 -10.58 -21.60 -12.98
N LEU A 148 -10.52 -20.86 -11.87
CA LEU A 148 -11.38 -21.06 -10.69
C LEU A 148 -12.43 -19.95 -10.50
N LEU A 149 -12.68 -19.12 -11.52
CA LEU A 149 -13.58 -17.97 -11.44
C LEU A 149 -15.01 -18.34 -11.03
N ASP A 150 -15.47 -19.52 -11.45
CA ASP A 150 -16.83 -20.01 -11.19
C ASP A 150 -17.05 -20.45 -9.72
N SER A 151 -15.96 -20.65 -8.96
CA SER A 151 -16.03 -21.06 -7.56
C SER A 151 -16.11 -19.84 -6.63
N ALA A 152 -17.29 -19.62 -6.04
CA ALA A 152 -17.50 -18.56 -5.06
C ALA A 152 -16.55 -18.67 -3.84
N VAL A 153 -16.28 -19.91 -3.38
CA VAL A 153 -15.36 -20.17 -2.27
C VAL A 153 -13.96 -19.65 -2.60
N PHE A 154 -13.50 -19.86 -3.83
CA PHE A 154 -12.18 -19.39 -4.26
C PHE A 154 -12.12 -17.85 -4.23
N VAL A 155 -13.10 -17.16 -4.82
CA VAL A 155 -13.16 -15.69 -4.84
C VAL A 155 -13.20 -15.12 -3.41
N GLU A 156 -13.97 -15.70 -2.51
CA GLU A 156 -14.02 -15.28 -1.10
C GLU A 156 -12.69 -15.49 -0.37
N THR A 157 -12.00 -16.62 -0.62
CA THR A 157 -10.68 -16.87 -0.05
C THR A 157 -9.61 -15.91 -0.57
N LEU A 158 -9.68 -15.51 -1.85
CA LEU A 158 -8.79 -14.48 -2.40
C LEU A 158 -9.00 -13.14 -1.69
N GLY A 159 -10.25 -12.73 -1.50
CA GLY A 159 -10.59 -11.49 -0.79
C GLY A 159 -10.12 -11.51 0.66
N SER A 160 -10.31 -12.63 1.37
CA SER A 160 -9.86 -12.76 2.76
C SER A 160 -8.33 -12.76 2.88
N LEU A 161 -7.62 -13.39 1.94
CA LEU A 161 -6.15 -13.33 1.88
C LEU A 161 -5.65 -11.90 1.60
N ALA A 162 -6.30 -11.15 0.71
CA ALA A 162 -5.94 -9.76 0.44
C ALA A 162 -6.05 -8.89 1.70
N VAL A 163 -7.14 -9.02 2.46
CA VAL A 163 -7.36 -8.30 3.72
C VAL A 163 -6.37 -8.76 4.79
N LEU A 164 -6.06 -10.06 4.85
CA LEU A 164 -5.10 -10.60 5.81
C LEU A 164 -3.69 -10.04 5.58
N PHE A 165 -3.24 -9.93 4.34
CA PHE A 165 -1.95 -9.32 4.03
C PHE A 165 -1.91 -7.82 4.32
N GLU A 166 -3.01 -7.09 4.11
CA GLU A 166 -3.09 -5.69 4.52
C GLU A 166 -3.05 -5.55 6.05
N ALA A 167 -3.73 -6.44 6.78
CA ALA A 167 -3.71 -6.45 8.24
C ALA A 167 -2.32 -6.76 8.82
N MET A 168 -1.46 -7.50 8.09
CA MET A 168 -0.07 -7.75 8.50
C MET A 168 0.76 -6.47 8.63
N LEU A 169 0.32 -5.34 8.07
CA LEU A 169 0.98 -4.03 8.23
C LEU A 169 0.77 -3.41 9.61
N GLY A 170 -0.38 -3.69 10.23
CA GLY A 170 -0.67 -3.24 11.59
C GLY A 170 0.17 -3.97 12.63
N VAL A 171 0.59 -5.21 12.33
CA VAL A 171 1.37 -6.07 13.24
C VAL A 171 2.73 -5.48 13.63
N PRO A 172 3.62 -5.07 12.71
CA PRO A 172 4.91 -4.48 13.08
C PRO A 172 4.75 -3.15 13.81
N GLN A 173 3.76 -2.33 13.44
CA GLN A 173 3.45 -1.07 14.12
C GLN A 173 2.98 -1.31 15.56
N LEU A 174 2.11 -2.31 15.75
CA LEU A 174 1.63 -2.72 17.06
C LEU A 174 2.74 -3.35 17.91
N LEU A 175 3.59 -4.20 17.34
CA LEU A 175 4.70 -4.84 18.04
C LEU A 175 5.77 -3.83 18.47
N GLN A 176 6.10 -2.85 17.64
CA GLN A 176 6.98 -1.75 18.05
C GLN A 176 6.35 -0.90 19.15
N ASN A 177 5.03 -0.68 19.12
CA ASN A 177 4.32 0.02 20.19
C ASN A 177 4.35 -0.79 21.52
N PHE A 178 4.13 -2.11 21.46
CA PHE A 178 4.18 -3.02 22.60
C PHE A 178 5.59 -3.15 23.19
N HIS A 179 6.61 -3.35 22.36
CA HIS A 179 7.99 -3.53 22.82
C HIS A 179 8.57 -2.24 23.42
N ASN A 180 8.14 -1.07 22.93
CA ASN A 180 8.62 0.21 23.43
C ASN A 180 7.99 0.63 24.76
N HIS A 181 6.97 -0.06 25.28
CA HIS A 181 6.30 0.20 26.58
C HIS A 181 6.18 1.71 26.94
N SER A 182 5.96 2.58 25.96
CA SER A 182 6.01 4.03 26.19
C SER A 182 5.24 4.80 25.13
N THR A 183 4.17 5.44 25.60
CA THR A 183 3.48 6.57 25.00
C THR A 183 4.38 7.82 24.96
N ARG A 184 5.61 7.71 24.42
CA ARG A 184 6.55 8.85 24.28
C ARG A 184 6.74 9.37 22.85
N GLY A 185 6.07 8.76 21.88
CA GLY A 185 6.08 9.21 20.47
C GLY A 185 4.69 9.41 19.87
N MET A 186 3.62 9.22 20.65
CA MET A 186 2.30 9.74 20.26
C MET A 186 2.39 11.25 20.48
N SER A 187 2.71 11.99 19.40
CA SER A 187 2.74 13.45 19.42
C SER A 187 1.60 13.97 20.28
N ALA A 188 1.90 14.85 21.22
CA ALA A 188 0.92 15.66 21.96
C ALA A 188 0.08 16.59 21.04
N CYS A 189 0.06 16.32 19.74
CA CYS A 189 -0.65 17.05 18.69
C CYS A 189 -2.10 16.55 18.51
N VAL A 190 -2.49 15.40 19.09
CA VAL A 190 -3.84 14.83 18.92
C VAL A 190 -4.79 15.09 20.10
N MET A 191 -4.39 15.77 21.20
CA MET A 191 -5.31 15.87 22.36
C MET A 191 -5.52 17.23 23.05
N LEU A 192 -4.87 18.35 22.73
CA LEU A 192 -5.24 19.63 23.38
C LEU A 192 -5.11 20.86 22.47
N PRO A 193 -6.21 21.54 22.10
CA PRO A 193 -6.14 22.93 21.70
C PRO A 193 -5.87 23.76 22.97
N ARG A 194 -4.68 24.34 23.08
CA ARG A 194 -4.46 25.40 24.07
C ARG A 194 -5.12 26.68 23.55
N VAL A 195 -6.28 26.99 24.12
CA VAL A 195 -6.74 28.36 24.34
C VAL A 195 -5.90 28.99 25.43
#